data_AF-A0A517NZN9-F1
#
_entry.id   AF-A0A517NZN9-F1
#
_cell.length_a   1.000
_cell.length_b   1.000
_cell.length_c   1.000
_cell.angle_alpha   90.00
_cell.angle_beta   90.00
_cell.angle_gamma   90.00
#
_symmetry.space_group_name_H-M   'P 1'
#
loop_
_entity.id
_entity.type
_entity.pdbx_description
1 polymer ?
#
loop_
_entity_poly.entity_id
_entity_poly.type
_entity_poly.pdbx_seq_one_letter_code
_entity_poly.pdbx_strand_id
1 'polypeptide(L)'
;MRPPQKFSTAMSTASVLAIWLLGSSIAMAQPVPKAPAKPSGLTQEQTRQAHQYIEMLSAKEFAVRERGAEGLVLIGEVVVPLLREHVNQSSNAEAKLRAQGLIKQMNDGDLQTRIEAFTRGEEVGFEGWPIFRIIFGESGKARDLFVDLIRHYPELVESFHGTSRDLAKAMETVVNSLALRQRKLPVRYTVADAVALLLPVGEEAVPITAAYERNMMRILRMAPASQTARDPVLGRGYQDLLNAWIRRSTLDNREMVIDFALQNELTAAYRLAIKTLSQSDEPRTQAIALQAIARFGRIADVRFAEPFLDDSRELQVLLHSPGKLSRVRMRDVAMATIAKLHKLPLTELGFPSSAKHPKYGFIYEDLVFTEEGDDKAPIEKQRGAAMTKIKQLVEQGKRTGQIE
;
A
#
# COMPACT_ATOMS: atom_id res chain seq x y z
N MET A 1 -35.34 25.83 -33.33
CA MET A 1 -36.11 25.79 -32.07
C MET A 1 -36.27 24.34 -31.62
N ARG A 2 -35.49 23.94 -30.61
CA ARG A 2 -35.63 22.70 -29.82
C ARG A 2 -35.37 23.11 -28.35
N PRO A 3 -36.10 22.58 -27.35
CA PRO A 3 -36.01 23.07 -25.99
C PRO A 3 -34.77 22.51 -25.27
N PRO A 4 -34.29 23.18 -24.20
CA PRO A 4 -33.14 22.72 -23.43
C PRO A 4 -33.55 21.60 -22.47
N GLN A 5 -32.77 20.51 -22.46
CA GLN A 5 -32.87 19.48 -21.44
C GLN A 5 -32.27 20.00 -20.12
N LYS A 6 -33.07 19.87 -19.06
CA LYS A 6 -32.72 20.20 -17.68
C LYS A 6 -31.64 19.22 -17.18
N PHE A 7 -30.49 19.75 -16.74
CA PHE A 7 -29.53 18.98 -15.96
C PHE A 7 -30.11 18.76 -14.55
N SER A 8 -30.42 17.50 -14.25
CA SER A 8 -30.75 17.02 -12.91
C SER A 8 -29.44 16.74 -12.16
N THR A 9 -29.14 17.57 -11.16
CA THR A 9 -28.18 17.27 -10.10
C THR A 9 -28.73 16.13 -9.25
N ALA A 10 -28.21 14.91 -9.46
CA ALA A 10 -28.44 13.76 -8.58
C ALA A 10 -27.14 13.43 -7.83
N MET A 11 -27.32 13.23 -6.52
CA MET A 11 -26.32 12.96 -5.49
C MET A 11 -25.33 11.85 -5.87
N SER A 12 -24.03 12.13 -5.68
CA SER A 12 -22.95 11.14 -5.69
C SER A 12 -22.55 10.84 -4.25
N THR A 13 -23.08 9.75 -3.69
CA THR A 13 -22.58 9.12 -2.46
C THR A 13 -22.47 7.61 -2.70
N ALA A 14 -21.41 7.19 -3.38
CA ALA A 14 -21.01 5.80 -3.51
C ALA A 14 -19.50 5.72 -3.79
N SER A 15 -18.70 5.92 -2.75
CA SER A 15 -17.27 5.58 -2.67
C SER A 15 -17.06 5.29 -1.18
N VAL A 16 -16.59 4.11 -0.75
CA VAL A 16 -15.16 3.87 -0.44
C VAL A 16 -14.79 2.36 -0.56
N LEU A 17 -15.62 1.48 -1.15
CA LEU A 17 -15.35 0.02 -1.13
C LEU A 17 -15.88 -0.81 -2.33
N ALA A 18 -16.02 -0.21 -3.51
CA ALA A 18 -16.69 -0.86 -4.64
C ALA A 18 -15.89 -1.96 -5.37
N ILE A 19 -14.59 -2.16 -5.08
CA ILE A 19 -13.75 -3.12 -5.84
C ILE A 19 -13.52 -4.46 -5.10
N TRP A 20 -13.84 -4.58 -3.81
CA TRP A 20 -13.67 -5.84 -3.07
C TRP A 20 -14.90 -6.78 -3.09
N LEU A 21 -16.02 -6.39 -3.72
CA LEU A 21 -17.30 -7.12 -3.69
C LEU A 21 -17.65 -7.94 -4.94
N LEU A 22 -16.70 -8.25 -5.83
CA LEU A 22 -16.92 -9.24 -6.89
C LEU A 22 -16.42 -10.62 -6.45
N GLY A 23 -17.16 -11.26 -5.55
CA GLY A 23 -16.94 -12.68 -5.25
C GLY A 23 -17.36 -13.20 -3.89
N SER A 24 -18.49 -12.76 -3.30
CA SER A 24 -19.17 -13.51 -2.23
C SER A 24 -20.61 -13.02 -2.09
N SER A 25 -21.57 -13.93 -2.29
CA SER A 25 -22.99 -13.70 -2.01
C SER A 25 -23.18 -13.37 -0.53
N ILE A 26 -23.53 -12.11 -0.22
CA ILE A 26 -23.93 -11.72 1.12
C ILE A 26 -25.38 -12.15 1.31
N ALA A 27 -25.58 -13.18 2.12
CA ALA A 27 -26.86 -13.46 2.75
C ALA A 27 -27.25 -12.26 3.61
N MET A 28 -28.47 -11.76 3.45
CA MET A 28 -29.00 -10.68 4.28
C MET A 28 -29.04 -11.13 5.75
N ALA A 29 -28.08 -10.64 6.53
CA ALA A 29 -28.08 -10.79 7.97
C ALA A 29 -29.24 -9.98 8.56
N GLN A 30 -30.10 -10.63 9.33
CA GLN A 30 -31.18 -9.98 10.06
C GLN A 30 -30.63 -8.96 11.08
N PRO A 31 -31.40 -7.91 11.40
CA PRO A 31 -31.00 -6.93 12.42
C PRO A 31 -30.81 -7.63 13.77
N VAL A 32 -29.57 -7.59 14.26
CA VAL A 32 -29.19 -8.06 15.59
C VAL A 32 -29.87 -7.17 16.64
N PRO A 33 -30.46 -7.73 17.71
CA PRO A 33 -31.09 -6.95 18.77
C PRO A 33 -30.06 -6.06 19.47
N LYS A 34 -30.33 -4.75 19.43
CA LYS A 34 -29.55 -3.70 20.07
C LYS A 34 -29.45 -3.96 21.58
N ALA A 35 -28.24 -4.23 22.07
CA ALA A 35 -27.97 -4.30 23.50
C ALA A 35 -28.46 -3.02 24.22
N PRO A 36 -28.95 -3.12 25.47
CA PRO A 36 -29.49 -1.97 26.19
C PRO A 36 -28.42 -0.89 26.35
N ALA A 37 -28.70 0.30 25.81
CA ALA A 37 -27.83 1.46 25.91
C ALA A 37 -27.64 1.85 27.39
N LYS A 38 -26.39 2.00 27.84
CA LYS A 38 -26.08 2.72 29.08
C LYS A 38 -26.75 4.11 29.01
N PRO A 39 -27.32 4.64 30.11
CA PRO A 39 -27.93 5.97 30.11
C PRO A 39 -26.90 7.02 29.70
N SER A 40 -27.08 7.59 28.51
CA SER A 40 -26.10 8.40 27.78
C SER A 40 -26.17 9.89 28.15
N GLY A 41 -26.42 10.24 29.41
CA GLY A 41 -26.59 11.63 29.83
C GLY A 41 -26.21 11.89 31.28
N LEU A 42 -25.71 13.09 31.55
CA LEU A 42 -25.51 13.60 32.91
C LEU A 42 -26.86 13.67 33.63
N THR A 43 -26.92 13.10 34.83
CA THR A 43 -28.03 13.41 35.73
C THR A 43 -28.03 14.88 36.11
N GLN A 44 -29.18 15.43 36.50
CA GLN A 44 -29.29 16.84 36.88
C GLN A 44 -28.31 17.22 38.02
N GLU A 45 -28.06 16.28 38.93
CA GLU A 45 -27.07 16.45 40.01
C GLU A 45 -25.64 16.45 39.48
N GLN A 46 -25.29 15.52 38.58
CA GLN A 46 -23.96 15.51 37.95
C GLN A 46 -23.70 16.74 37.08
N THR A 47 -24.72 17.26 36.38
CA THR A 47 -24.60 18.51 35.62
C THR A 47 -24.28 19.68 36.54
N ARG A 48 -24.97 19.79 37.68
CA ARG A 48 -24.71 20.83 38.68
C ARG A 48 -23.30 20.73 39.25
N GLN A 49 -22.86 19.53 39.61
CA GLN A 49 -21.51 19.27 40.10
C GLN A 49 -20.44 19.58 39.04
N ALA A 50 -20.67 19.19 37.78
CA ALA A 50 -19.76 19.47 36.68
C ALA A 50 -19.57 20.98 36.49
N HIS A 51 -20.64 21.79 36.53
CA HIS A 51 -20.52 23.25 36.45
C HIS A 51 -19.71 23.84 37.60
N GLN A 52 -19.95 23.39 38.85
CA GLN A 52 -19.18 23.84 40.01
C GLN A 52 -17.69 23.52 39.85
N TYR A 53 -17.36 22.31 39.41
CA TYR A 53 -15.97 21.94 39.18
C TYR A 53 -15.32 22.69 38.00
N ILE A 54 -16.09 23.00 36.95
CA ILE A 54 -15.63 23.84 35.83
C ILE A 54 -15.29 25.26 36.33
N GLU A 55 -16.13 25.87 37.18
CA GLU A 55 -15.83 27.17 37.78
C GLU A 55 -14.53 27.12 38.60
N MET A 56 -14.33 26.05 39.35
CA MET A 56 -13.12 25.83 40.17
C MET A 56 -11.83 25.77 39.34
N LEU A 57 -11.88 25.41 38.04
CA LEU A 57 -10.69 25.41 37.16
C LEU A 57 -10.07 26.81 36.98
N SER A 58 -10.85 27.87 37.23
CA SER A 58 -10.41 29.26 37.14
C SER A 58 -10.04 29.88 38.50
N ALA A 59 -10.10 29.12 39.59
CA ALA A 59 -9.85 29.62 40.94
C ALA A 59 -8.39 30.07 41.12
N LYS A 60 -8.17 31.10 41.95
CA LYS A 60 -6.83 31.64 42.24
C LYS A 60 -5.92 30.62 42.94
N GLU A 61 -6.49 29.81 43.83
CA GLU A 61 -5.76 28.81 44.61
C GLU A 61 -5.58 27.50 43.83
N PHE A 62 -4.34 27.02 43.74
CA PHE A 62 -3.99 25.77 43.06
C PHE A 62 -4.79 24.58 43.61
N ALA A 63 -4.92 24.46 44.93
CA ALA A 63 -5.65 23.38 45.59
C ALA A 63 -7.15 23.36 45.28
N VAL A 64 -7.76 24.51 44.92
CA VAL A 64 -9.14 24.57 44.46
C VAL A 64 -9.23 24.08 43.02
N ARG A 65 -8.27 24.47 42.17
CA ARG A 65 -8.22 24.03 40.77
C ARG A 65 -8.01 22.52 40.65
N GLU A 66 -7.12 21.94 41.43
CA GLU A 66 -6.88 20.48 41.43
C GLU A 66 -8.12 19.71 41.88
N ARG A 67 -8.81 20.17 42.94
CA ARG A 67 -10.08 19.55 43.37
C ARG A 67 -11.16 19.61 42.29
N GLY A 68 -11.23 20.72 41.55
CA GLY A 68 -12.14 20.83 40.40
C GLY A 68 -11.78 19.84 39.29
N ALA A 69 -10.49 19.74 38.96
CA ALA A 69 -9.99 18.78 37.97
C ALA A 69 -10.28 17.33 38.36
N GLU A 70 -9.97 16.93 39.59
CA GLU A 70 -10.27 15.60 40.13
C GLU A 70 -11.76 15.30 40.12
N GLY A 71 -12.60 16.26 40.54
CA GLY A 71 -14.05 16.13 40.51
C GLY A 71 -14.59 15.88 39.10
N LEU A 72 -14.06 16.57 38.09
CA LEU A 72 -14.43 16.36 36.69
C LEU A 72 -14.00 14.98 36.18
N VAL A 73 -12.79 14.54 36.51
CA VAL A 73 -12.28 13.20 36.17
C VAL A 73 -13.15 12.10 36.77
N LEU A 74 -13.61 12.27 38.01
CA LEU A 74 -14.50 11.31 38.69
C LEU A 74 -15.87 11.19 38.03
N ILE A 75 -16.40 12.27 37.44
CA ILE A 75 -17.66 12.22 36.67
C ILE A 75 -17.44 11.49 35.32
N GLY A 76 -16.25 11.64 34.72
CA GLY A 76 -15.84 10.92 33.50
C GLY A 76 -16.25 11.60 32.19
N GLU A 77 -16.15 10.88 31.07
CA GLU A 77 -16.27 11.43 29.70
C GLU A 77 -17.58 12.22 29.45
N VAL A 78 -18.65 11.90 30.18
CA VAL A 78 -19.95 12.58 30.03
C VAL A 78 -19.90 14.10 30.26
N VAL A 79 -18.84 14.63 30.91
CA VAL A 79 -18.65 16.09 31.09
C VAL A 79 -17.89 16.76 29.93
N VAL A 80 -17.34 16.01 28.97
CA VAL A 80 -16.56 16.55 27.85
C VAL A 80 -17.31 17.62 27.05
N PRO A 81 -18.61 17.50 26.74
CA PRO A 81 -19.35 18.58 26.07
C PRO A 81 -19.35 19.90 26.86
N LEU A 82 -19.52 19.84 28.18
CA LEU A 82 -19.49 21.02 29.06
C LEU A 82 -18.09 21.64 29.13
N LEU A 83 -17.04 20.82 29.13
CA LEU A 83 -15.66 21.31 29.07
C LEU A 83 -15.36 21.99 27.73
N ARG A 84 -15.85 21.44 26.60
CA ARG A 84 -15.69 22.06 25.27
C ARG A 84 -16.40 23.42 25.21
N GLU A 85 -17.60 23.51 25.78
CA GLU A 85 -18.32 24.77 25.90
C GLU A 85 -17.51 25.79 26.72
N HIS A 86 -16.96 25.38 27.87
CA HIS A 86 -16.12 26.24 28.69
C HIS A 86 -14.86 26.71 27.95
N VAL A 87 -14.18 25.85 27.20
CA VAL A 87 -12.99 26.22 26.40
C VAL A 87 -13.33 27.32 25.38
N ASN A 88 -14.51 27.24 24.77
CA ASN A 88 -14.97 28.21 23.77
C ASN A 88 -15.36 29.55 24.41
N GLN A 89 -16.03 29.53 25.57
CA GLN A 89 -16.62 30.73 26.20
C GLN A 89 -15.69 31.44 27.18
N SER A 90 -14.76 30.74 27.82
CA SER A 90 -13.89 31.31 28.85
C SER A 90 -12.99 32.41 28.29
N SER A 91 -12.67 33.43 29.09
CA SER A 91 -11.63 34.43 28.78
C SER A 91 -10.30 34.12 29.47
N ASN A 92 -10.28 33.16 30.40
CA ASN A 92 -9.10 32.79 31.16
C ASN A 92 -8.27 31.73 30.41
N ALA A 93 -7.07 32.11 29.97
CA ALA A 93 -6.15 31.24 29.24
C ALA A 93 -5.70 29.99 30.03
N GLU A 94 -5.49 30.11 31.35
CA GLU A 94 -5.13 28.96 32.21
C GLU A 94 -6.30 27.98 32.30
N ALA A 95 -7.51 28.48 32.52
CA ALA A 95 -8.71 27.64 32.61
C ALA A 95 -8.97 26.89 31.27
N LYS A 96 -8.77 27.55 30.13
CA LYS A 96 -8.84 26.90 28.81
C LYS A 96 -7.83 25.77 28.68
N LEU A 97 -6.56 26.03 28.99
CA LEU A 97 -5.49 25.06 28.84
C LEU A 97 -5.70 23.84 29.76
N ARG A 98 -6.17 24.06 31.00
CA ARG A 98 -6.54 22.97 31.92
C ARG A 98 -7.74 22.16 31.41
N ALA A 99 -8.80 22.82 30.98
CA ALA A 99 -9.98 22.14 30.42
C ALA A 99 -9.62 21.33 29.16
N GLN A 100 -8.75 21.85 28.30
CA GLN A 100 -8.20 21.11 27.15
C GLN A 100 -7.39 19.87 27.58
N GLY A 101 -6.56 20.00 28.63
CA GLY A 101 -5.83 18.88 29.22
C GLY A 101 -6.75 17.80 29.76
N LEU A 102 -7.81 18.18 30.48
CA LEU A 102 -8.82 17.25 31.02
C LEU A 102 -9.62 16.55 29.91
N ILE A 103 -10.07 17.29 28.90
CA ILE A 103 -10.75 16.70 27.73
C ILE A 103 -9.84 15.64 27.10
N LYS A 104 -8.56 15.96 26.90
CA LYS A 104 -7.60 15.01 26.33
C LYS A 104 -7.45 13.78 27.21
N GLN A 105 -7.22 13.96 28.52
CA GLN A 105 -7.06 12.86 29.48
C GLN A 105 -8.29 11.93 29.51
N MET A 106 -9.50 12.49 29.51
CA MET A 106 -10.75 11.72 29.52
C MET A 106 -10.93 10.91 28.25
N ASN A 107 -10.70 11.54 27.08
CA ASN A 107 -10.79 10.84 25.80
C ASN A 107 -9.74 9.72 25.70
N ASP A 108 -8.51 9.96 26.17
CA ASP A 108 -7.43 8.97 26.17
C ASP A 108 -7.80 7.77 27.08
N GLY A 109 -8.44 8.01 28.23
CA GLY A 109 -8.90 6.98 29.17
C GLY A 109 -10.07 6.13 28.66
N ASP A 110 -11.09 6.76 28.06
CA ASP A 110 -12.19 6.04 27.39
C ASP A 110 -11.64 5.18 26.24
N LEU A 111 -10.79 5.76 25.40
CA LEU A 111 -10.17 5.07 24.28
C LEU A 111 -9.39 3.83 24.76
N GLN A 112 -8.59 3.95 25.83
CA GLN A 112 -7.83 2.82 26.35
C GLN A 112 -8.77 1.71 26.89
N THR A 113 -9.84 2.07 27.58
CA THR A 113 -10.84 1.10 28.07
C THR A 113 -11.51 0.35 26.91
N ARG A 114 -11.86 1.07 25.85
CA ARG A 114 -12.44 0.50 24.62
C ARG A 114 -11.44 -0.36 23.86
N ILE A 115 -10.17 0.05 23.79
CA ILE A 115 -9.10 -0.75 23.19
C ILE A 115 -8.94 -2.07 23.94
N GLU A 116 -8.95 -2.05 25.28
CA GLU A 116 -8.82 -3.27 26.10
C GLU A 116 -10.01 -4.22 25.93
N ALA A 117 -11.24 -3.70 25.91
CA ALA A 117 -12.42 -4.51 25.60
C ALA A 117 -12.32 -5.11 24.19
N PHE A 118 -11.91 -4.30 23.21
CA PHE A 118 -11.76 -4.71 21.83
C PHE A 118 -10.68 -5.78 21.64
N THR A 119 -9.50 -5.66 22.25
CA THR A 119 -8.45 -6.68 22.14
C THR A 119 -8.81 -7.99 22.84
N ARG A 120 -9.70 -7.96 23.85
CA ARG A 120 -10.30 -9.17 24.46
C ARG A 120 -11.34 -9.87 23.58
N GLY A 121 -11.70 -9.31 22.44
CA GLY A 121 -12.70 -9.90 21.55
C GLY A 121 -14.11 -9.34 21.74
N GLU A 122 -14.32 -8.41 22.67
CA GLU A 122 -15.64 -7.81 22.91
C GLU A 122 -16.09 -6.96 21.69
N GLU A 123 -17.40 -6.82 21.52
CA GLU A 123 -17.97 -5.95 20.49
C GLU A 123 -17.87 -4.49 20.92
N VAL A 124 -16.90 -3.78 20.34
CA VAL A 124 -16.71 -2.34 20.54
C VAL A 124 -16.90 -1.64 19.21
N GLY A 125 -17.74 -0.61 19.19
CA GLY A 125 -17.96 0.23 18.02
C GLY A 125 -16.76 1.13 17.77
N PHE A 126 -15.74 0.61 17.08
CA PHE A 126 -14.69 1.43 16.49
C PHE A 126 -15.02 1.79 15.05
N GLU A 127 -14.91 3.07 14.74
CA GLU A 127 -14.99 3.56 13.36
C GLU A 127 -13.85 2.97 12.53
N GLY A 128 -14.10 2.64 11.26
CA GLY A 128 -13.11 2.01 10.40
C GLY A 128 -12.86 0.50 10.64
N TRP A 129 -13.23 -0.05 11.80
CA TRP A 129 -13.05 -1.49 12.07
C TRP A 129 -13.77 -2.41 11.06
N PRO A 130 -15.04 -2.16 10.66
CA PRO A 130 -15.71 -3.00 9.68
C PRO A 130 -14.95 -3.09 8.35
N ILE A 131 -14.35 -1.99 7.91
CA ILE A 131 -13.55 -1.88 6.69
C ILE A 131 -12.25 -2.65 6.85
N PHE A 132 -11.55 -2.42 7.96
CA PHE A 132 -10.29 -3.10 8.26
C PHE A 132 -10.47 -4.62 8.37
N ARG A 133 -11.56 -5.07 8.99
CA ARG A 133 -11.93 -6.49 9.14
C ARG A 133 -12.16 -7.18 7.79
N ILE A 134 -12.66 -6.49 6.77
CA ILE A 134 -12.80 -7.07 5.42
C ILE A 134 -11.43 -7.47 4.86
N ILE A 135 -10.39 -6.69 5.15
CA ILE A 135 -9.04 -6.87 4.60
C ILE A 135 -8.25 -7.91 5.41
N PHE A 136 -8.25 -7.79 6.73
CA PHE A 136 -7.39 -8.59 7.61
C PHE A 136 -8.12 -9.67 8.42
N GLY A 137 -9.45 -9.75 8.29
CA GLY A 137 -10.28 -10.69 9.04
C GLY A 137 -10.45 -10.30 10.52
N GLU A 138 -10.96 -11.26 11.29
CA GLU A 138 -11.33 -11.08 12.71
C GLU A 138 -10.44 -11.94 13.62
N SER A 139 -9.17 -11.58 13.71
CA SER A 139 -8.20 -12.25 14.59
C SER A 139 -7.65 -11.29 15.64
N GLY A 140 -7.11 -11.81 16.75
CA GLY A 140 -6.42 -11.01 17.76
C GLY A 140 -5.31 -10.13 17.14
N LYS A 141 -4.48 -10.70 16.27
CA LYS A 141 -3.44 -9.95 15.53
C LYS A 141 -4.00 -8.83 14.65
N ALA A 142 -5.14 -9.06 13.98
CA ALA A 142 -5.79 -8.03 13.17
C ALA A 142 -6.34 -6.91 14.06
N ARG A 143 -6.93 -7.25 15.21
CA ARG A 143 -7.37 -6.28 16.22
C ARG A 143 -6.20 -5.47 16.77
N ASP A 144 -5.08 -6.12 17.10
CA ASP A 144 -3.86 -5.46 17.58
C ASP A 144 -3.30 -4.47 16.53
N LEU A 145 -3.20 -4.90 15.27
CA LEU A 145 -2.76 -4.04 14.18
C LEU A 145 -3.70 -2.84 13.97
N PHE A 146 -5.01 -3.05 14.09
CA PHE A 146 -5.99 -1.98 14.01
C PHE A 146 -5.87 -0.98 15.17
N VAL A 147 -5.63 -1.47 16.39
CA VAL A 147 -5.33 -0.62 17.55
C VAL A 147 -4.05 0.19 17.34
N ASP A 148 -3.01 -0.40 16.76
CA ASP A 148 -1.80 0.33 16.40
C ASP A 148 -2.08 1.45 15.39
N LEU A 149 -2.98 1.22 14.43
CA LEU A 149 -3.41 2.26 13.50
C LEU A 149 -4.17 3.39 14.21
N ILE A 150 -5.10 3.08 15.12
CA ILE A 150 -5.80 4.11 15.89
C ILE A 150 -4.81 4.96 16.70
N ARG A 151 -3.84 4.32 17.35
CA ARG A 151 -2.86 5.01 18.21
C ARG A 151 -1.90 5.90 17.43
N HIS A 152 -1.46 5.46 16.26
CA HIS A 152 -0.43 6.17 15.49
C HIS A 152 -1.00 7.05 14.38
N TYR A 153 -2.18 6.73 13.87
CA TYR A 153 -2.81 7.34 12.69
C TYR A 153 -4.34 7.50 12.86
N PRO A 154 -4.81 8.19 13.91
CA PRO A 154 -6.25 8.34 14.16
C PRO A 154 -6.99 8.98 12.97
N GLU A 155 -6.41 10.03 12.38
CA GLU A 155 -6.97 10.72 11.20
C GLU A 155 -7.17 9.78 9.99
N LEU A 156 -6.32 8.76 9.83
CA LEU A 156 -6.48 7.76 8.77
C LEU A 156 -7.69 6.89 9.03
N VAL A 157 -7.87 6.41 10.26
CA VAL A 157 -9.00 5.56 10.62
C VAL A 157 -10.33 6.31 10.50
N GLU A 158 -10.36 7.57 10.96
CA GLU A 158 -11.52 8.46 10.81
C GLU A 158 -11.87 8.71 9.33
N SER A 159 -10.88 8.80 8.46
CA SER A 159 -11.10 9.06 7.04
C SER A 159 -11.82 7.95 6.27
N PHE A 160 -11.94 6.73 6.83
CA PHE A 160 -12.59 5.61 6.15
C PHE A 160 -14.10 5.79 5.95
N HIS A 161 -14.74 6.65 6.74
CA HIS A 161 -16.15 7.03 6.56
C HIS A 161 -16.33 8.31 5.75
N GLY A 162 -15.23 8.98 5.40
CA GLY A 162 -15.23 10.22 4.66
C GLY A 162 -15.27 10.02 3.15
N THR A 163 -14.90 11.07 2.44
CA THR A 163 -14.71 11.07 0.99
C THR A 163 -13.30 10.61 0.61
N SER A 164 -13.07 10.29 -0.66
CA SER A 164 -11.72 10.01 -1.17
C SER A 164 -10.77 11.21 -0.98
N ARG A 165 -11.30 12.43 -0.85
CA ARG A 165 -10.52 13.63 -0.50
C ARG A 165 -10.06 13.60 0.96
N ASP A 166 -10.90 13.14 1.87
CA ASP A 166 -10.55 13.00 3.29
C ASP A 166 -9.48 11.93 3.46
N LEU A 167 -9.61 10.81 2.75
CA LEU A 167 -8.61 9.74 2.72
C LEU A 167 -7.27 10.21 2.09
N ALA A 168 -7.31 11.00 1.03
CA ALA A 168 -6.11 11.60 0.44
C ALA A 168 -5.42 12.58 1.40
N LYS A 169 -6.18 13.38 2.15
CA LYS A 169 -5.63 14.25 3.20
C LYS A 169 -5.00 13.45 4.33
N ALA A 170 -5.67 12.39 4.80
CA ALA A 170 -5.12 11.53 5.85
C ALA A 170 -3.84 10.81 5.38
N MET A 171 -3.79 10.41 4.10
CA MET A 171 -2.60 9.86 3.46
C MET A 171 -1.40 10.84 3.53
N GLU A 172 -1.63 12.13 3.32
CA GLU A 172 -0.58 13.15 3.49
C GLU A 172 -0.15 13.28 4.96
N THR A 173 -1.10 13.25 5.92
CA THR A 173 -0.77 13.23 7.36
C THR A 173 0.13 12.06 7.71
N VAL A 174 -0.15 10.85 7.22
CA VAL A 174 0.67 9.64 7.44
C VAL A 174 2.11 9.87 6.97
N VAL A 175 2.30 10.38 5.75
CA VAL A 175 3.63 10.64 5.17
C VAL A 175 4.38 11.70 5.98
N ASN A 176 3.73 12.80 6.33
CA ASN A 176 4.33 13.88 7.13
C ASN A 176 4.74 13.37 8.51
N SER A 177 3.90 12.53 9.14
CA SER A 177 4.17 11.94 10.45
C SER A 177 5.39 11.02 10.41
N LEU A 178 5.53 10.22 9.35
CA LEU A 178 6.69 9.36 9.13
C LEU A 178 7.97 10.17 8.84
N ALA A 179 7.87 11.24 8.04
CA ALA A 179 8.98 12.12 7.74
C ALA A 179 9.49 12.86 8.99
N LEU A 180 8.58 13.33 9.85
CA LEU A 180 8.93 13.96 11.13
C LEU A 180 9.60 12.97 12.08
N ARG A 181 9.09 11.73 12.17
CA ARG A 181 9.74 10.67 12.96
C ARG A 181 11.14 10.39 12.45
N GLN A 182 11.35 10.32 11.14
CA GLN A 182 12.67 10.08 10.53
C GLN A 182 13.77 11.03 10.98
N ARG A 183 13.42 12.29 11.29
CA ARG A 183 14.38 13.28 11.80
C ARG A 183 14.88 12.94 13.22
N LYS A 184 14.19 12.09 13.95
CA LYS A 184 14.53 11.64 15.31
C LYS A 184 15.20 10.26 15.23
N LEU A 185 16.52 10.20 15.18
CA LEU A 185 17.26 8.94 15.17
C LEU A 185 17.32 8.33 16.59
N PRO A 186 17.26 6.99 16.74
CA PRO A 186 16.99 5.96 15.72
C PRO A 186 15.48 5.69 15.53
N VAL A 187 15.01 5.65 14.26
CA VAL A 187 13.61 5.31 13.95
C VAL A 187 13.40 3.81 13.79
N ARG A 188 12.38 3.30 14.48
CA ARG A 188 11.84 1.96 14.28
C ARG A 188 10.50 2.07 13.58
N TYR A 189 10.43 1.64 12.32
CA TYR A 189 9.17 1.54 11.60
C TYR A 189 8.43 0.26 12.00
N THR A 190 7.11 0.30 11.96
CA THR A 190 6.23 -0.81 12.37
C THR A 190 5.43 -1.36 11.20
N VAL A 191 4.71 -2.46 11.42
CA VAL A 191 3.74 -2.99 10.44
C VAL A 191 2.61 -2.00 10.20
N ALA A 192 2.16 -1.31 11.24
CA ALA A 192 1.15 -0.25 11.14
C ALA A 192 1.60 0.88 10.22
N ASP A 193 2.89 1.24 10.21
CA ASP A 193 3.42 2.25 9.28
C ASP A 193 3.29 1.81 7.81
N ALA A 194 3.61 0.55 7.51
CA ALA A 194 3.48 0.01 6.16
C ALA A 194 2.01 -0.09 5.73
N VAL A 195 1.14 -0.55 6.63
CA VAL A 195 -0.29 -0.69 6.37
C VAL A 195 -0.97 0.68 6.23
N ALA A 196 -0.59 1.68 7.02
CA ALA A 196 -1.10 3.04 6.90
C ALA A 196 -0.77 3.70 5.55
N LEU A 197 0.36 3.34 4.93
CA LEU A 197 0.72 3.78 3.58
C LEU A 197 0.00 2.99 2.49
N LEU A 198 -0.41 1.76 2.75
CA LEU A 198 -1.06 0.93 1.74
C LEU A 198 -2.58 1.08 1.72
N LEU A 199 -3.21 1.35 2.87
CA LEU A 199 -4.66 1.42 3.00
C LEU A 199 -5.30 2.47 2.06
N PRO A 200 -4.82 3.73 1.98
CA PRO A 200 -5.39 4.73 1.07
C PRO A 200 -5.33 4.32 -0.40
N VAL A 201 -4.36 3.49 -0.76
CA VAL A 201 -4.12 3.04 -2.14
C VAL A 201 -5.20 2.05 -2.61
N GLY A 202 -5.99 1.49 -1.70
CA GLY A 202 -7.16 0.69 -2.06
C GLY A 202 -8.26 1.49 -2.78
N GLU A 203 -8.32 2.81 -2.57
CA GLU A 203 -9.36 3.68 -3.11
C GLU A 203 -8.91 4.32 -4.43
N GLU A 204 -9.60 4.01 -5.53
CA GLU A 204 -9.19 4.41 -6.89
C GLU A 204 -9.15 5.92 -7.09
N ALA A 205 -10.02 6.66 -6.41
CA ALA A 205 -10.07 8.12 -6.48
C ALA A 205 -8.96 8.82 -5.67
N VAL A 206 -8.21 8.11 -4.81
CA VAL A 206 -7.08 8.70 -4.09
C VAL A 206 -5.86 8.75 -5.01
N PRO A 207 -5.32 9.94 -5.34
CA PRO A 207 -4.19 10.05 -6.27
C PRO A 207 -2.90 9.54 -5.64
N ILE A 208 -2.14 8.73 -6.39
CA ILE A 208 -0.81 8.26 -5.99
C ILE A 208 0.23 9.10 -6.72
N THR A 209 1.02 9.87 -5.98
CA THR A 209 2.13 10.64 -6.56
C THR A 209 3.42 9.82 -6.57
N ALA A 210 4.34 10.13 -7.48
CA ALA A 210 5.63 9.45 -7.52
C ALA A 210 6.44 9.63 -6.23
N ALA A 211 6.31 10.79 -5.56
CA ALA A 211 6.94 11.07 -4.28
C ALA A 211 6.36 10.22 -3.13
N TYR A 212 5.04 10.03 -3.11
CA TYR A 212 4.37 9.14 -2.17
C TYR A 212 4.89 7.70 -2.29
N GLU A 213 4.89 7.20 -3.52
CA GLU A 213 5.30 5.84 -3.83
C GLU A 213 6.77 5.55 -3.46
N ARG A 214 7.69 6.52 -3.68
CA ARG A 214 9.08 6.40 -3.21
C ARG A 214 9.19 6.29 -1.70
N ASN A 215 8.42 7.09 -0.96
CA ASN A 215 8.40 7.01 0.51
C ASN A 215 7.85 5.66 0.99
N MET A 216 6.76 5.20 0.37
CA MET A 216 6.17 3.90 0.66
C MET A 216 7.16 2.76 0.42
N MET A 217 7.78 2.68 -0.76
CA MET A 217 8.77 1.64 -1.07
C MET A 217 9.91 1.57 -0.05
N ARG A 218 10.39 2.72 0.43
CA ARG A 218 11.43 2.74 1.46
C ARG A 218 10.99 2.03 2.74
N ILE A 219 9.74 2.23 3.18
CA ILE A 219 9.18 1.56 4.36
C ILE A 219 8.90 0.08 4.07
N LEU A 220 8.36 -0.24 2.89
CA LEU A 220 8.03 -1.62 2.50
C LEU A 220 9.26 -2.53 2.40
N ARG A 221 10.44 -1.98 2.09
CA ARG A 221 11.71 -2.72 2.06
C ARG A 221 12.26 -3.05 3.46
N MET A 222 11.66 -2.55 4.53
CA MET A 222 12.14 -2.80 5.89
C MET A 222 11.64 -4.15 6.43
N ALA A 223 12.37 -4.69 7.42
CA ALA A 223 12.13 -6.03 7.95
C ALA A 223 10.68 -6.27 8.45
N PRO A 224 10.03 -5.34 9.21
CA PRO A 224 8.67 -5.57 9.67
C PRO A 224 7.68 -5.75 8.53
N ALA A 225 7.77 -4.91 7.49
CA ALA A 225 6.90 -4.97 6.32
C ALA A 225 7.09 -6.25 5.50
N SER A 226 8.35 -6.65 5.25
CA SER A 226 8.63 -7.87 4.50
C SER A 226 8.24 -9.16 5.25
N GLN A 227 8.29 -9.15 6.59
CA GLN A 227 7.82 -10.27 7.42
C GLN A 227 6.30 -10.39 7.42
N THR A 228 5.55 -9.28 7.41
CA THR A 228 4.08 -9.30 7.38
C THR A 228 3.54 -10.02 6.15
N ALA A 229 4.18 -9.87 4.99
CA ALA A 229 3.77 -10.57 3.76
C ALA A 229 3.79 -12.11 3.88
N ARG A 230 4.53 -12.65 4.86
CA ARG A 230 4.63 -14.10 5.15
C ARG A 230 3.88 -14.52 6.41
N ASP A 231 3.24 -13.58 7.12
CA ASP A 231 2.50 -13.89 8.33
C ASP A 231 1.23 -14.71 7.98
N PRO A 232 0.95 -15.82 8.67
CA PRO A 232 -0.18 -16.70 8.34
C PRO A 232 -1.55 -16.06 8.56
N VAL A 233 -1.62 -14.99 9.36
CA VAL A 233 -2.87 -14.29 9.71
C VAL A 233 -3.01 -13.00 8.91
N LEU A 234 -1.98 -12.17 8.90
CA LEU A 234 -2.01 -10.84 8.26
C LEU A 234 -1.58 -10.86 6.79
N GLY A 235 -0.86 -11.90 6.36
CA GLY A 235 -0.16 -11.92 5.08
C GLY A 235 -1.07 -11.81 3.87
N ARG A 236 -2.25 -12.45 3.90
CA ARG A 236 -3.21 -12.36 2.79
C ARG A 236 -3.70 -10.93 2.58
N GLY A 237 -4.26 -10.30 3.61
CA GLY A 237 -4.74 -8.91 3.54
C GLY A 237 -3.63 -7.93 3.18
N TYR A 238 -2.41 -8.18 3.67
CA TYR A 238 -1.24 -7.37 3.33
C TYR A 238 -0.83 -7.52 1.86
N GLN A 239 -0.79 -8.73 1.31
CA GLN A 239 -0.51 -8.97 -0.11
C GLN A 239 -1.59 -8.38 -1.02
N ASP A 240 -2.85 -8.45 -0.59
CA ASP A 240 -3.99 -7.85 -1.28
C ASP A 240 -3.82 -6.32 -1.44
N LEU A 241 -3.38 -5.65 -0.37
CA LEU A 241 -3.03 -4.24 -0.41
C LEU A 241 -1.82 -3.94 -1.32
N LEU A 242 -0.75 -4.75 -1.23
CA LEU A 242 0.42 -4.60 -2.12
C LEU A 242 0.03 -4.75 -3.60
N ASN A 243 -0.79 -5.75 -3.90
CA ASN A 243 -1.28 -6.00 -5.26
C ASN A 243 -2.17 -4.85 -5.76
N ALA A 244 -2.99 -4.25 -4.90
CA ALA A 244 -3.77 -3.06 -5.23
C ALA A 244 -2.87 -1.87 -5.61
N TRP A 245 -1.83 -1.64 -4.81
CA TRP A 245 -0.84 -0.60 -5.11
C TRP A 245 -0.08 -0.84 -6.42
N ILE A 246 0.47 -2.04 -6.63
CA ILE A 246 1.25 -2.34 -7.84
C ILE A 246 0.48 -2.01 -9.12
N ARG A 247 -0.83 -2.33 -9.16
CA ARG A 247 -1.69 -2.04 -10.33
C ARG A 247 -1.86 -0.55 -10.63
N ARG A 248 -1.68 0.30 -9.62
CA ARG A 248 -1.88 1.76 -9.70
C ARG A 248 -0.57 2.54 -9.70
N SER A 249 0.57 1.85 -9.78
CA SER A 249 1.88 2.49 -9.69
C SER A 249 2.13 3.55 -10.75
N THR A 250 2.88 4.57 -10.35
CA THR A 250 3.21 5.72 -11.21
C THR A 250 4.25 5.31 -12.26
N LEU A 251 4.21 5.94 -13.43
CA LEU A 251 5.16 5.65 -14.52
C LEU A 251 6.62 5.84 -14.05
N ASP A 252 6.87 6.93 -13.33
CA ASP A 252 8.19 7.35 -12.82
C ASP A 252 8.90 6.32 -11.95
N ASN A 253 8.17 5.44 -11.26
CA ASN A 253 8.78 4.46 -10.37
C ASN A 253 8.56 3.01 -10.82
N ARG A 254 8.02 2.75 -12.03
CA ARG A 254 7.65 1.39 -12.44
C ARG A 254 8.78 0.40 -12.42
N GLU A 255 9.99 0.82 -12.79
CA GLU A 255 11.17 -0.03 -12.69
C GLU A 255 11.30 -0.56 -11.26
N MET A 256 11.28 0.32 -10.26
CA MET A 256 11.43 -0.04 -8.85
C MET A 256 10.24 -0.84 -8.31
N VAL A 257 9.02 -0.55 -8.77
CA VAL A 257 7.81 -1.29 -8.36
C VAL A 257 7.79 -2.70 -8.92
N ILE A 258 8.15 -2.87 -10.20
CA ILE A 258 8.24 -4.21 -10.83
C ILE A 258 9.37 -5.01 -10.17
N ASP A 259 10.52 -4.39 -9.91
CA ASP A 259 11.62 -5.01 -9.14
C ASP A 259 11.13 -5.51 -7.78
N PHE A 260 10.48 -4.64 -7.00
CA PHE A 260 9.90 -5.01 -5.72
C PHE A 260 8.91 -6.18 -5.83
N ALA A 261 8.04 -6.15 -6.85
CA ALA A 261 7.05 -7.18 -7.06
C ALA A 261 7.69 -8.53 -7.44
N LEU A 262 8.76 -8.53 -8.24
CA LEU A 262 9.52 -9.74 -8.57
C LEU A 262 10.22 -10.33 -7.34
N GLN A 263 10.87 -9.49 -6.53
CA GLN A 263 11.55 -9.92 -5.30
C GLN A 263 10.60 -10.56 -4.27
N ASN A 264 9.34 -10.12 -4.26
CA ASN A 264 8.28 -10.60 -3.38
C ASN A 264 7.32 -11.58 -4.06
N GLU A 265 7.61 -11.98 -5.31
CA GLU A 265 6.82 -12.93 -6.10
C GLU A 265 5.34 -12.55 -6.25
N LEU A 266 5.06 -11.26 -6.36
CA LEU A 266 3.72 -10.69 -6.50
C LEU A 266 3.27 -10.72 -7.96
N THR A 267 2.25 -11.53 -8.25
CA THR A 267 1.73 -11.75 -9.61
C THR A 267 1.12 -10.49 -10.25
N ALA A 268 0.78 -9.47 -9.46
CA ALA A 268 0.37 -8.17 -9.98
C ALA A 268 1.42 -7.51 -10.90
N ALA A 269 2.70 -7.89 -10.77
CA ALA A 269 3.78 -7.46 -11.65
C ALA A 269 3.48 -7.72 -13.13
N TYR A 270 2.82 -8.84 -13.46
CA TYR A 270 2.52 -9.23 -14.84
C TYR A 270 1.64 -8.19 -15.56
N ARG A 271 0.52 -7.80 -14.95
CA ARG A 271 -0.39 -6.81 -15.55
C ARG A 271 0.27 -5.44 -15.62
N LEU A 272 1.04 -5.06 -14.60
CA LEU A 272 1.81 -3.82 -14.62
C LEU A 272 2.85 -3.82 -15.74
N ALA A 273 3.56 -4.93 -15.95
CA ALA A 273 4.58 -5.06 -16.98
C ALA A 273 4.01 -4.87 -18.39
N ILE A 274 2.86 -5.50 -18.71
CA ILE A 274 2.19 -5.30 -20.02
C ILE A 274 1.84 -3.82 -20.22
N LYS A 275 1.26 -3.18 -19.21
CA LYS A 275 0.95 -1.74 -19.24
C LYS A 275 2.21 -0.87 -19.35
N THR A 276 3.35 -1.35 -18.85
CA THR A 276 4.64 -0.65 -18.90
C THR A 276 5.22 -0.63 -20.30
N LEU A 277 5.18 -1.75 -21.01
CA LEU A 277 5.69 -1.83 -22.38
C LEU A 277 4.97 -0.89 -23.35
N SER A 278 3.70 -0.56 -23.11
CA SER A 278 2.93 0.38 -23.95
C SER A 278 2.99 1.84 -23.52
N GLN A 279 3.54 2.14 -22.33
CA GLN A 279 3.52 3.50 -21.75
C GLN A 279 4.90 4.07 -21.44
N SER A 280 5.92 3.23 -21.35
CA SER A 280 7.31 3.63 -21.13
C SER A 280 8.10 3.40 -22.40
N ASP A 281 8.93 4.37 -22.76
CA ASP A 281 9.98 4.29 -23.76
C ASP A 281 11.36 4.04 -23.15
N GLU A 282 11.51 4.25 -21.83
CA GLU A 282 12.76 4.03 -21.10
C GLU A 282 13.23 2.55 -21.17
N PRO A 283 14.43 2.26 -21.74
CA PRO A 283 14.90 0.89 -21.97
C PRO A 283 14.97 0.03 -20.70
N ARG A 284 15.48 0.56 -19.58
CA ARG A 284 15.60 -0.22 -18.33
C ARG A 284 14.23 -0.63 -17.78
N THR A 285 13.29 0.31 -17.77
CA THR A 285 11.90 0.08 -17.36
C THR A 285 11.21 -0.97 -18.24
N GLN A 286 11.47 -0.99 -19.54
CA GLN A 286 10.96 -2.02 -20.44
C GLN A 286 11.64 -3.38 -20.23
N ALA A 287 12.95 -3.42 -19.98
CA ALA A 287 13.70 -4.66 -19.74
C ALA A 287 13.20 -5.40 -18.50
N ILE A 288 12.96 -4.68 -17.39
CA ILE A 288 12.41 -5.31 -16.18
C ILE A 288 10.94 -5.73 -16.34
N ALA A 289 10.17 -5.01 -17.18
CA ALA A 289 8.83 -5.45 -17.56
C ALA A 289 8.89 -6.79 -18.34
N LEU A 290 9.85 -6.95 -19.25
CA LEU A 290 10.08 -8.21 -19.97
C LEU A 290 10.50 -9.36 -19.04
N GLN A 291 11.29 -9.10 -17.98
CA GLN A 291 11.57 -10.10 -16.94
C GLN A 291 10.30 -10.51 -16.19
N ALA A 292 9.44 -9.56 -15.83
CA ALA A 292 8.18 -9.87 -15.16
C ALA A 292 7.24 -10.70 -16.01
N ILE A 293 7.18 -10.42 -17.33
CA ILE A 293 6.46 -11.28 -18.29
C ILE A 293 7.11 -12.66 -18.38
N ALA A 294 8.45 -12.76 -18.42
CA ALA A 294 9.13 -14.04 -18.43
C ALA A 294 8.91 -14.88 -17.15
N ARG A 295 8.71 -14.23 -16.01
CA ARG A 295 8.46 -14.88 -14.71
C ARG A 295 7.03 -15.38 -14.56
N PHE A 296 6.05 -14.54 -14.92
CA PHE A 296 4.63 -14.77 -14.59
C PHE A 296 3.74 -15.01 -15.80
N GLY A 297 4.24 -14.76 -17.01
CA GLY A 297 3.51 -14.91 -18.26
C GLY A 297 3.43 -16.36 -18.76
N ARG A 298 2.78 -16.50 -19.90
CA ARG A 298 2.54 -17.75 -20.63
C ARG A 298 2.98 -17.61 -22.08
N ILE A 299 3.00 -18.71 -22.82
CA ILE A 299 3.46 -18.73 -24.22
C ILE A 299 2.76 -17.72 -25.14
N ALA A 300 1.46 -17.46 -24.93
CA ALA A 300 0.72 -16.45 -25.69
C ALA A 300 1.24 -15.01 -25.48
N ASP A 301 2.01 -14.76 -24.41
CA ASP A 301 2.59 -13.45 -24.12
C ASP A 301 3.85 -13.15 -24.93
N VAL A 302 4.31 -14.08 -25.78
CA VAL A 302 5.41 -13.84 -26.74
C VAL A 302 5.14 -12.60 -27.60
N ARG A 303 3.88 -12.34 -27.94
CA ARG A 303 3.45 -11.14 -28.68
C ARG A 303 3.86 -9.82 -28.04
N PHE A 304 4.11 -9.79 -26.73
CA PHE A 304 4.58 -8.59 -26.03
C PHE A 304 6.11 -8.42 -26.09
N ALA A 305 6.86 -9.51 -26.28
CA ALA A 305 8.33 -9.50 -26.38
C ALA A 305 8.81 -9.42 -27.84
N GLU A 306 8.05 -9.99 -28.78
CA GLU A 306 8.39 -10.02 -30.21
C GLU A 306 8.76 -8.65 -30.81
N PRO A 307 8.06 -7.53 -30.51
CA PRO A 307 8.42 -6.22 -31.06
C PRO A 307 9.82 -5.73 -30.68
N PHE A 308 10.41 -6.27 -29.61
CA PHE A 308 11.72 -5.89 -29.11
C PHE A 308 12.86 -6.72 -29.71
N LEU A 309 12.59 -7.72 -30.56
CA LEU A 309 13.63 -8.56 -31.16
C LEU A 309 14.58 -7.80 -32.08
N ASP A 310 14.11 -6.75 -32.74
CA ASP A 310 14.96 -5.91 -33.59
C ASP A 310 15.46 -4.64 -32.85
N ASP A 311 15.16 -4.51 -31.55
CA ASP A 311 15.58 -3.36 -30.73
C ASP A 311 17.05 -3.48 -30.30
N SER A 312 17.87 -2.57 -30.83
CA SER A 312 19.32 -2.55 -30.62
C SER A 312 19.79 -1.61 -29.50
N ARG A 313 18.87 -0.93 -28.79
CA ARG A 313 19.23 -0.01 -27.71
C ARG A 313 20.02 -0.73 -26.62
N GLU A 314 21.09 -0.08 -26.15
CA GLU A 314 21.99 -0.62 -25.14
C GLU A 314 21.42 -0.40 -23.74
N LEU A 315 21.39 -1.47 -22.93
CA LEU A 315 20.93 -1.42 -21.53
C LEU A 315 22.13 -1.28 -20.58
N GLN A 316 23.22 -1.99 -20.91
CA GLN A 316 24.41 -2.05 -20.09
C GLN A 316 25.64 -2.39 -20.93
N VAL A 317 26.77 -1.82 -20.53
CA VAL A 317 28.10 -2.17 -21.00
C VAL A 317 28.90 -2.71 -19.81
N LEU A 318 29.45 -3.92 -19.96
CA LEU A 318 30.19 -4.64 -18.93
C LEU A 318 31.63 -4.85 -19.39
N LEU A 319 32.58 -4.62 -18.48
CA LEU A 319 33.97 -4.99 -18.69
C LEU A 319 34.13 -6.46 -18.27
N HIS A 320 34.25 -7.35 -19.25
CA HIS A 320 34.36 -8.79 -19.00
C HIS A 320 35.83 -9.23 -18.82
N SER A 321 36.74 -8.59 -19.55
CA SER A 321 38.20 -8.78 -19.43
C SER A 321 38.91 -7.47 -19.79
N PRO A 322 40.19 -7.28 -19.42
CA PRO A 322 40.94 -6.09 -19.81
C PRO A 322 40.86 -5.84 -21.32
N GLY A 323 40.21 -4.74 -21.72
CA GLY A 323 40.04 -4.36 -23.13
C GLY A 323 38.87 -4.99 -23.89
N LYS A 324 38.07 -5.88 -23.26
CA LYS A 324 36.88 -6.47 -23.90
C LYS A 324 35.59 -6.01 -23.21
N LEU A 325 34.78 -5.28 -23.97
CA LEU A 325 33.47 -4.79 -23.54
C LEU A 325 32.36 -5.68 -24.08
N SER A 326 31.56 -6.21 -23.17
CA SER A 326 30.31 -6.90 -23.49
C SER A 326 29.14 -5.94 -23.37
N ARG A 327 28.15 -6.09 -24.25
CA ARG A 327 26.98 -5.20 -24.31
C ARG A 327 25.71 -6.01 -24.24
N VAL A 328 24.84 -5.66 -23.28
CA VAL A 328 23.47 -6.16 -23.20
C VAL A 328 22.57 -5.20 -23.97
N ARG A 329 21.83 -5.71 -24.93
CA ARG A 329 20.85 -4.95 -25.74
C ARG A 329 19.43 -5.39 -25.44
N MET A 330 18.46 -4.53 -25.73
CA MET A 330 17.03 -4.83 -25.52
C MET A 330 16.59 -6.14 -26.22
N ARG A 331 17.04 -6.37 -27.47
CA ARG A 331 16.82 -7.65 -28.17
C ARG A 331 17.34 -8.89 -27.44
N ASP A 332 18.40 -8.77 -26.64
CA ASP A 332 18.94 -9.89 -25.87
C ASP A 332 17.94 -10.27 -24.75
N VAL A 333 17.33 -9.26 -24.11
CA VAL A 333 16.24 -9.43 -23.13
C VAL A 333 15.00 -10.04 -23.78
N ALA A 334 14.61 -9.55 -24.96
CA ALA A 334 13.47 -10.07 -25.70
C ALA A 334 13.64 -11.56 -26.05
N MET A 335 14.82 -11.95 -26.54
CA MET A 335 15.16 -13.35 -26.81
C MET A 335 15.09 -14.21 -25.54
N ALA A 336 15.65 -13.73 -24.43
CA ALA A 336 15.60 -14.45 -23.15
C ALA A 336 14.15 -14.62 -22.65
N THR A 337 13.32 -13.58 -22.75
CA THR A 337 11.90 -13.65 -22.40
C THR A 337 11.16 -14.68 -23.25
N ILE A 338 11.32 -14.67 -24.57
CA ILE A 338 10.66 -15.64 -25.46
C ILE A 338 11.14 -17.06 -25.17
N ALA A 339 12.44 -17.28 -24.98
CA ALA A 339 12.99 -18.57 -24.58
C ALA A 339 12.34 -19.08 -23.29
N LYS A 340 12.23 -18.23 -22.26
CA LYS A 340 11.61 -18.58 -20.99
C LYS A 340 10.13 -18.95 -21.16
N LEU A 341 9.38 -18.20 -21.96
CA LEU A 341 7.96 -18.49 -22.24
C LEU A 341 7.77 -19.82 -22.99
N HIS A 342 8.73 -20.19 -23.85
CA HIS A 342 8.81 -21.50 -24.51
C HIS A 342 9.47 -22.60 -23.67
N LYS A 343 9.89 -22.30 -22.43
CA LYS A 343 10.63 -23.21 -21.54
C LYS A 343 11.98 -23.69 -22.12
N LEU A 344 12.56 -22.93 -23.04
CA LEU A 344 13.89 -23.17 -23.58
C LEU A 344 14.96 -22.71 -22.56
N PRO A 345 15.96 -23.55 -22.23
CA PRO A 345 17.09 -23.12 -21.41
C PRO A 345 17.87 -21.97 -22.06
N LEU A 346 18.23 -20.94 -21.29
CA LEU A 346 18.97 -19.79 -21.81
C LEU A 346 20.36 -20.15 -22.33
N THR A 347 20.98 -21.19 -21.77
CA THR A 347 22.27 -21.74 -22.24
C THR A 347 22.19 -22.28 -23.66
N GLU A 348 21.03 -22.74 -24.11
CA GLU A 348 20.84 -23.15 -25.51
C GLU A 348 20.77 -21.98 -26.51
N LEU A 349 20.67 -20.75 -26.00
CA LEU A 349 20.84 -19.53 -26.80
C LEU A 349 22.26 -18.98 -26.74
N GLY A 350 23.16 -19.57 -25.94
CA GLY A 350 24.50 -19.04 -25.68
C GLY A 350 24.57 -18.03 -24.53
N PHE A 351 23.50 -17.84 -23.76
CA PHE A 351 23.55 -17.04 -22.54
C PHE A 351 24.16 -17.83 -21.37
N PRO A 352 24.87 -17.16 -20.44
CA PRO A 352 25.50 -17.82 -19.31
C PRO A 352 24.46 -18.35 -18.32
N SER A 353 24.82 -19.39 -17.59
CA SER A 353 23.97 -19.97 -16.54
C SER A 353 23.73 -19.00 -15.38
N SER A 354 24.65 -18.05 -15.14
CA SER A 354 24.53 -16.98 -14.15
C SER A 354 23.31 -16.11 -14.39
N ALA A 355 22.87 -15.95 -15.64
CA ALA A 355 21.69 -15.18 -15.96
C ALA A 355 20.40 -15.80 -15.41
N LYS A 356 20.38 -17.08 -15.03
CA LYS A 356 19.17 -17.73 -14.50
C LYS A 356 18.89 -17.27 -13.06
N HIS A 357 17.66 -16.81 -12.80
CA HIS A 357 17.26 -16.42 -11.45
C HIS A 357 15.85 -16.92 -11.09
N PRO A 358 15.62 -17.50 -9.90
CA PRO A 358 14.33 -18.07 -9.51
C PRO A 358 13.19 -17.03 -9.48
N LYS A 359 13.45 -15.84 -8.93
CA LYS A 359 12.45 -14.77 -8.80
C LYS A 359 12.19 -13.93 -10.06
N TYR A 360 13.23 -13.59 -10.82
CA TYR A 360 13.13 -12.75 -12.01
C TYR A 360 12.94 -13.57 -13.30
N GLY A 361 13.04 -14.91 -13.23
CA GLY A 361 13.18 -15.78 -14.40
C GLY A 361 14.61 -15.77 -14.96
N PHE A 362 15.16 -14.57 -15.15
CA PHE A 362 16.55 -14.29 -15.47
C PHE A 362 16.97 -12.90 -14.99
N ILE A 363 18.27 -12.60 -14.89
CA ILE A 363 18.83 -11.26 -14.65
C ILE A 363 19.27 -10.69 -16.00
N TYR A 364 18.69 -9.56 -16.44
CA TYR A 364 18.98 -9.05 -17.78
C TYR A 364 20.40 -8.51 -17.89
N GLU A 365 20.94 -7.98 -16.79
CA GLU A 365 22.32 -7.50 -16.68
C GLU A 365 23.33 -8.61 -16.98
N ASP A 366 22.97 -9.86 -16.72
CA ASP A 366 23.84 -11.02 -16.92
C ASP A 366 23.67 -11.66 -18.32
N LEU A 367 22.84 -11.09 -19.21
CA LEU A 367 22.63 -11.59 -20.59
C LEU A 367 23.78 -11.21 -21.53
N VAL A 368 24.97 -11.67 -21.19
CA VAL A 368 26.20 -11.41 -21.93
C VAL A 368 26.57 -12.60 -22.78
N PHE A 369 26.76 -12.40 -24.08
CA PHE A 369 27.46 -13.35 -24.93
C PHE A 369 28.96 -13.29 -24.65
N THR A 370 29.59 -14.42 -24.33
CA THR A 370 31.02 -14.52 -24.05
C THR A 370 31.75 -15.12 -25.25
N GLU A 371 32.99 -14.68 -25.47
CA GLU A 371 33.92 -15.34 -26.39
C GLU A 371 34.62 -16.56 -25.73
N GLU A 372 34.28 -16.84 -24.46
CA GLU A 372 34.82 -17.94 -23.68
C GLU A 372 33.87 -19.15 -23.75
N GLY A 373 34.37 -20.25 -24.34
CA GLY A 373 33.65 -21.49 -24.63
C GLY A 373 34.27 -22.22 -25.84
N ASP A 374 33.83 -23.44 -26.14
CA ASP A 374 34.32 -24.23 -27.31
C ASP A 374 34.05 -23.53 -28.65
N ASP A 375 33.06 -22.64 -28.70
CA ASP A 375 32.67 -21.92 -29.90
C ASP A 375 33.23 -20.49 -29.87
N LYS A 376 34.42 -20.30 -30.44
CA LYS A 376 35.13 -19.00 -30.57
C LYS A 376 34.47 -18.05 -31.59
N ALA A 377 33.18 -18.21 -31.85
CA ALA A 377 32.45 -17.39 -32.79
C ALA A 377 32.37 -15.94 -32.28
N PRO A 378 32.50 -14.92 -33.17
CA PRO A 378 32.28 -13.53 -32.79
C PRO A 378 30.91 -13.33 -32.13
N ILE A 379 30.82 -12.46 -31.11
CA ILE A 379 29.59 -12.20 -30.34
C ILE A 379 28.36 -11.95 -31.24
N GLU A 380 28.50 -11.17 -32.31
CA GLU A 380 27.39 -10.89 -33.23
C GLU A 380 26.93 -12.14 -34.01
N LYS A 381 27.83 -13.10 -34.28
CA LYS A 381 27.49 -14.39 -34.90
C LYS A 381 26.68 -15.25 -33.93
N GLN A 382 27.12 -15.34 -32.66
CA GLN A 382 26.36 -16.06 -31.62
C GLN A 382 24.96 -15.47 -31.44
N ARG A 383 24.88 -14.13 -31.35
CA ARG A 383 23.62 -13.41 -31.25
C ARG A 383 22.73 -13.64 -32.47
N GLY A 384 23.29 -13.63 -33.68
CA GLY A 384 22.55 -13.92 -34.92
C GLY A 384 21.97 -15.34 -34.95
N ALA A 385 22.73 -16.33 -34.43
CA ALA A 385 22.24 -17.71 -34.30
C ALA A 385 21.10 -17.81 -33.27
N ALA A 386 21.24 -17.19 -32.10
CA ALA A 386 20.21 -17.11 -31.08
C ALA A 386 18.92 -16.45 -31.62
N MET A 387 19.07 -15.34 -32.34
CA MET A 387 17.96 -14.63 -32.98
C MET A 387 17.23 -15.50 -33.99
N THR A 388 17.97 -16.24 -34.82
CA THR A 388 17.38 -17.15 -35.81
C THR A 388 16.57 -18.24 -35.13
N LYS A 389 17.10 -18.86 -34.07
CA LYS A 389 16.40 -19.87 -33.28
C LYS A 389 15.12 -19.31 -32.64
N ILE A 390 15.16 -18.09 -32.12
CA ILE A 390 14.00 -17.44 -31.52
C ILE A 390 12.94 -17.10 -32.57
N LYS A 391 13.31 -16.56 -33.73
CA LYS A 391 12.37 -16.30 -34.83
C LYS A 391 11.68 -17.58 -35.30
N GLN A 392 12.40 -18.72 -35.35
CA GLN A 392 11.81 -20.03 -35.66
C GLN A 392 10.78 -20.47 -34.61
N LEU A 393 11.05 -20.26 -33.31
CA LEU A 393 10.11 -20.59 -32.24
C LEU A 393 8.83 -19.75 -32.30
N VAL A 394 8.98 -18.46 -32.57
CA VAL A 394 7.84 -17.54 -32.75
C VAL A 394 6.97 -18.00 -33.92
N GLU A 395 7.57 -18.28 -35.08
CA GLU A 395 6.83 -18.75 -36.26
C GLU A 395 6.17 -20.11 -36.03
N GLN A 396 6.84 -21.02 -35.33
CA GLN A 396 6.24 -22.30 -34.93
C GLN A 396 5.02 -22.09 -34.02
N GLY A 397 5.14 -21.21 -33.01
CA GLY A 397 4.05 -20.93 -32.08
C GLY A 397 2.85 -20.24 -32.73
N LYS A 398 3.08 -19.38 -33.73
CA LYS A 398 2.01 -18.80 -34.57
C LYS A 398 1.30 -19.88 -35.39
N ARG A 399 2.06 -20.78 -36.04
CA ARG A 399 1.49 -21.89 -36.83
C ARG A 399 0.64 -22.86 -36.01
N THR A 400 0.99 -23.06 -34.73
CA THR A 400 0.26 -23.95 -33.83
C THR A 400 -0.88 -23.26 -33.06
N GLY A 401 -1.11 -21.96 -33.28
CA GLY A 401 -2.12 -21.18 -32.55
C GLY A 401 -1.78 -20.95 -31.07
N GLN A 402 -0.53 -21.18 -30.66
CA GLN A 402 -0.07 -20.96 -29.28
C GLN A 402 0.24 -19.48 -28.99
N ILE A 403 0.50 -18.71 -30.05
CA ILE A 403 0.79 -17.28 -30.04
C ILE A 403 -0.28 -16.61 -30.91
N GLU A 404 -1.42 -16.26 -30.29
CA GLU A 404 -2.51 -15.48 -30.89
C GLU A 404 -2.79 -14.20 -30.09
#